data_AF-A0A518WJT6-F1
#
_entry.id   AF-A0A518WJT6-F1
#
_cell.length_a   1.000
_cell.length_b   1.000
_cell.length_c   1.000
_cell.angle_alpha   90.00
_cell.angle_beta   90.00
_cell.angle_gamma   90.00
#
_symmetry.space_group_name_H-M   'P 1'
#
loop_
_entity.id
_entity.type
_entity.pdbx_description
1 polymer ?
#
loop_
_entity_poly.entity_id
_entity_poly.type
_entity_poly.pdbx_seq_one_letter_code
_entity_poly.pdbx_strand_id
1 'polypeptide(L)'
;MLQHTWYLDDIDWFATLPDALRLTDDNSTVIGQLADLFGGEAPLGPATTVTATYVILMALEQVGETMTYAAATHDTTELGRLLCGLNLIQAHLTQIIQHTARHADNRSFRGLARMPATTVQALTARLTTAGAVGEALAGHLKDAHTVLRTTTA
;
A
#
# COMPACT_ATOMS: atom_id res chain seq x y z
N MET A 1 -15.39 9.25 2.11
CA MET A 1 -14.08 9.84 1.83
C MET A 1 -13.63 10.54 3.08
N LEU A 2 -13.02 9.77 3.98
CA LEU A 2 -12.12 10.32 4.97
C LEU A 2 -11.08 11.11 4.18
N GLN A 3 -11.03 12.43 4.37
CA GLN A 3 -9.97 13.21 3.76
C GLN A 3 -8.64 12.58 4.20
N HIS A 4 -7.75 12.27 3.25
CA HIS A 4 -6.36 11.82 3.45
C HIS A 4 -5.50 12.77 4.34
N THR A 5 -6.11 13.81 4.91
CA THR A 5 -5.56 15.02 5.55
C THR A 5 -5.23 14.88 7.03
N TRP A 6 -5.02 13.68 7.56
CA TRP A 6 -4.54 13.56 8.94
C TRP A 6 -3.07 13.12 9.04
N TYR A 7 -2.42 12.74 7.92
CA TYR A 7 -1.01 12.35 7.94
C TYR A 7 -0.21 12.60 6.64
N LEU A 8 -0.80 13.18 5.59
CA LEU A 8 -0.13 13.50 4.30
C LEU A 8 -0.48 14.91 3.80
N ASP A 9 -0.37 15.90 4.69
CA ASP A 9 -0.88 17.26 4.44
C ASP A 9 -0.09 18.06 3.39
N ASP A 10 1.08 17.56 2.96
CA ASP A 10 2.03 18.34 2.17
C ASP A 10 1.91 18.12 0.64
N ILE A 11 1.25 17.04 0.17
CA ILE A 11 1.19 16.68 -1.25
C ILE A 11 -0.18 16.12 -1.63
N ASP A 12 -0.89 16.82 -2.53
CA ASP A 12 -2.01 16.21 -3.27
C ASP A 12 -1.45 15.17 -4.24
N TRP A 13 -1.36 13.93 -3.76
CA TRP A 13 -0.85 12.78 -4.51
C TRP A 13 -1.67 12.49 -5.78
N PHE A 14 -2.93 12.92 -5.84
CA PHE A 14 -3.78 12.73 -7.01
C PHE A 14 -3.50 13.78 -8.09
N ALA A 15 -3.16 15.01 -7.69
CA ALA A 15 -2.72 16.04 -8.61
C ALA A 15 -1.38 15.69 -9.29
N THR A 16 -0.54 14.85 -8.67
CA THR A 16 0.76 14.45 -9.23
C THR A 16 0.69 13.27 -10.21
N LEU A 17 -0.49 12.66 -10.38
CA LEU A 17 -0.69 11.45 -11.21
C LEU A 17 -1.84 11.63 -12.22
N PRO A 18 -1.73 12.56 -13.18
CA PRO A 18 -2.81 12.90 -14.11
C PRO A 18 -3.19 11.76 -15.07
N ASP A 19 -2.25 10.86 -15.36
CA ASP A 19 -2.43 9.75 -16.31
C ASP A 19 -3.02 8.48 -15.65
N ALA A 20 -3.32 8.52 -14.35
CA ALA A 20 -3.96 7.41 -13.66
C ALA A 20 -5.40 7.22 -14.16
N LEU A 21 -5.80 5.97 -14.43
CA LEU A 21 -7.19 5.67 -14.75
C LEU A 21 -8.04 5.97 -13.51
N ARG A 22 -9.07 6.80 -13.68
CA ARG A 22 -10.04 7.07 -12.62
C ARG A 22 -11.18 6.07 -12.73
N LEU A 23 -11.47 5.37 -11.63
CA LEU A 23 -12.63 4.49 -11.57
C LEU A 23 -13.90 5.32 -11.71
N THR A 24 -14.82 4.84 -12.54
CA THR A 24 -16.12 5.46 -12.76
C THR A 24 -17.10 5.07 -11.64
N ASP A 25 -18.15 5.87 -11.41
CA ASP A 25 -19.18 5.55 -10.41
C ASP A 25 -20.10 4.37 -10.81
N ASP A 26 -19.95 3.81 -12.02
CA ASP A 26 -20.73 2.66 -12.48
C ASP A 26 -20.13 1.31 -12.05
N ASN A 27 -20.84 0.59 -11.19
CA ASN A 27 -20.40 -0.69 -10.61
C ASN A 27 -20.05 -1.77 -11.65
N SER A 28 -20.80 -1.87 -12.77
CA SER A 28 -20.48 -2.84 -13.82
C SER A 28 -19.19 -2.51 -14.55
N THR A 29 -18.97 -1.21 -14.82
CA THR A 29 -17.75 -0.72 -15.46
C THR A 29 -16.54 -0.88 -14.54
N VAL A 30 -16.69 -0.67 -13.23
CA VAL A 30 -15.61 -0.87 -12.24
C VAL A 30 -15.16 -2.32 -12.19
N ILE A 31 -16.09 -3.29 -12.17
CA ILE A 31 -15.73 -4.73 -12.15
C ILE A 31 -14.97 -5.12 -13.42
N GLY A 32 -15.41 -4.64 -14.59
CA GLY A 32 -14.69 -4.85 -15.85
C GLY A 32 -13.29 -4.23 -15.84
N GLN A 33 -13.17 -2.99 -15.36
CA GLN A 33 -11.89 -2.29 -15.23
C GLN A 33 -10.94 -3.01 -14.27
N LEU A 34 -11.44 -3.54 -13.16
CA LEU A 34 -10.63 -4.31 -12.20
C LEU A 34 -10.19 -5.66 -12.77
N ALA A 35 -11.06 -6.34 -13.52
CA ALA A 35 -10.72 -7.59 -14.19
C ALA A 35 -9.64 -7.36 -15.26
N ASP A 36 -9.73 -6.27 -16.03
CA ASP A 36 -8.69 -5.91 -16.99
C ASP A 36 -7.38 -5.49 -16.30
N LEU A 37 -7.48 -4.83 -15.15
CA LEU A 37 -6.33 -4.34 -14.37
C LEU A 37 -5.52 -5.47 -13.72
N PHE A 38 -6.19 -6.50 -13.22
CA PHE A 38 -5.57 -7.60 -12.46
C PHE A 38 -5.61 -8.96 -13.18
N GLY A 39 -6.29 -9.07 -14.32
CA GLY A 39 -6.48 -10.32 -15.06
C GLY A 39 -5.49 -10.59 -16.18
N GLY A 40 -4.64 -9.62 -16.53
CA GLY A 40 -3.57 -9.82 -17.52
C GLY A 40 -2.34 -10.52 -16.93
N GLU A 41 -1.71 -11.42 -17.70
CA GLU A 41 -0.43 -12.04 -17.34
C GLU A 41 0.78 -11.10 -17.56
N ALA A 42 0.57 -9.96 -18.23
CA ALA A 42 1.62 -9.00 -18.54
C ALA A 42 1.96 -8.11 -17.32
N PRO A 43 3.24 -7.71 -17.13
CA PRO A 43 3.60 -6.74 -16.11
C PRO A 43 2.79 -5.44 -16.27
N LEU A 44 2.33 -4.89 -15.15
CA LEU A 44 1.59 -3.63 -15.15
C LEU A 44 2.47 -2.50 -15.73
N GLY A 45 1.95 -1.80 -16.73
CA GLY A 45 2.55 -0.55 -17.20
C GLY A 45 2.50 0.54 -16.12
N PRO A 46 3.20 1.67 -16.29
CA PRO A 46 3.22 2.74 -15.28
C PRO A 46 1.83 3.28 -14.90
N ALA A 47 0.98 3.61 -15.88
CA ALA A 47 -0.38 4.11 -15.62
C ALA A 47 -1.26 3.06 -14.93
N THR A 48 -1.12 1.80 -15.34
CA THR A 48 -1.81 0.65 -14.77
C THR A 48 -1.37 0.39 -13.32
N THR A 49 -0.08 0.50 -13.02
CA THR A 49 0.49 0.36 -11.67
C THR A 49 -0.05 1.43 -10.72
N VAL A 50 -0.14 2.68 -11.19
CA VAL A 50 -0.74 3.77 -10.41
C VAL A 50 -2.21 3.51 -10.13
N THR A 51 -2.96 3.09 -11.16
CA THR A 51 -4.39 2.76 -11.03
C THR A 51 -4.60 1.61 -10.03
N ALA A 52 -3.80 0.54 -10.11
CA ALA A 52 -3.86 -0.58 -9.18
C ALA A 52 -3.57 -0.13 -7.75
N THR A 53 -2.59 0.75 -7.56
CA THR A 53 -2.28 1.34 -6.25
C THR A 53 -3.47 2.14 -5.71
N TYR A 54 -4.13 2.92 -6.55
CA TYR A 54 -5.33 3.69 -6.17
C TYR A 54 -6.48 2.79 -5.72
N VAL A 55 -6.78 1.73 -6.46
CA VAL A 55 -7.82 0.75 -6.08
C VAL A 55 -7.52 0.14 -4.71
N ILE A 56 -6.26 -0.27 -4.49
CA ILE A 56 -5.83 -0.85 -3.21
C ILE A 56 -6.03 0.15 -2.08
N LEU A 57 -5.67 1.42 -2.27
CA LEU A 57 -5.85 2.47 -1.26
C LEU A 57 -7.32 2.66 -0.88
N MET A 58 -8.23 2.71 -1.86
CA MET A 58 -9.66 2.81 -1.57
C MET A 58 -10.20 1.59 -0.81
N ALA A 59 -9.74 0.38 -1.16
CA ALA A 59 -10.12 -0.82 -0.44
C ALA A 59 -9.65 -0.77 1.03
N LEU A 60 -8.43 -0.27 1.28
CA LEU A 60 -7.91 -0.08 2.64
C LEU A 60 -8.68 1.00 3.42
N GLU A 61 -9.09 2.09 2.77
CA GLU A 61 -9.94 3.12 3.39
C GLU A 61 -11.28 2.53 3.84
N GLN A 62 -11.93 1.74 2.97
CA GLN A 62 -13.19 1.08 3.30
C GLN A 62 -13.06 0.12 4.49
N VAL A 63 -11.95 -0.61 4.56
CA VAL A 63 -11.63 -1.47 5.72
C VAL A 63 -11.48 -0.61 6.98
N GLY A 64 -10.78 0.52 6.90
CA GLY A 64 -10.62 1.46 8.02
C GLY A 64 -11.94 2.07 8.49
N GLU A 65 -12.81 2.50 7.59
CA GLU A 65 -14.16 2.98 7.91
C GLU A 65 -14.99 1.89 8.59
N THR A 66 -14.95 0.67 8.07
CA THR A 66 -15.66 -0.47 8.65
C THR A 66 -15.17 -0.76 10.08
N MET A 67 -13.86 -0.75 10.31
CA MET A 67 -13.30 -0.88 11.66
C MET A 67 -13.67 0.27 12.59
N THR A 68 -13.81 1.49 12.06
CA THR A 68 -14.09 2.68 12.89
C THR A 68 -15.56 2.75 13.28
N TYR A 69 -16.48 2.44 12.35
CA TYR A 69 -17.91 2.70 12.51
C TYR A 69 -18.75 1.43 12.69
N ALA A 70 -18.24 0.26 12.31
CA ALA A 70 -18.93 -1.02 12.42
C ALA A 70 -18.20 -2.03 13.32
N ALA A 71 -17.23 -1.60 14.15
CA ALA A 71 -16.48 -2.47 15.06
C ALA A 71 -17.36 -3.41 15.89
N ALA A 72 -18.49 -2.90 16.40
CA ALA A 72 -19.41 -3.67 17.24
C ALA A 72 -20.12 -4.84 16.50
N THR A 73 -20.04 -4.87 15.16
CA THR A 73 -20.59 -5.94 14.34
C THR A 73 -19.60 -7.08 14.09
N HIS A 74 -18.33 -6.90 14.48
CA HIS A 74 -17.28 -7.87 14.25
C HIS A 74 -16.89 -8.62 15.52
N ASP A 75 -16.70 -9.94 15.39
CA ASP A 75 -16.22 -10.76 16.50
C ASP A 75 -14.67 -10.77 16.59
N THR A 76 -14.14 -11.39 17.65
CA THR A 76 -12.70 -11.50 17.85
C THR A 76 -11.99 -12.37 16.82
N THR A 77 -12.71 -13.31 16.18
CA THR A 77 -12.17 -14.11 15.07
C THR A 77 -11.97 -13.25 13.83
N GLU A 78 -12.93 -12.39 13.51
CA GLU A 78 -12.87 -11.44 12.40
C GLU A 78 -11.79 -10.39 12.63
N LEU A 79 -11.65 -9.89 13.86
CA LEU A 79 -10.52 -9.01 14.24
C LEU A 79 -9.17 -9.72 14.03
N GLY A 80 -9.06 -11.00 14.39
CA GLY A 80 -7.83 -11.78 14.17
C GLY A 80 -7.48 -11.95 12.68
N ARG A 81 -8.47 -12.28 11.86
CA ARG A 81 -8.30 -12.35 10.39
C ARG A 81 -7.86 -11.02 9.81
N LEU A 82 -8.43 -9.93 10.31
CA LEU A 82 -8.09 -8.59 9.87
C LEU A 82 -6.66 -8.17 10.26
N LEU A 83 -6.25 -8.42 11.51
CA LEU A 83 -4.86 -8.18 11.95
C LEU A 83 -3.85 -9.01 11.12
N CYS A 84 -4.21 -10.26 10.79
CA CYS A 84 -3.40 -11.08 9.90
C CYS A 84 -3.32 -10.49 8.47
N GLY A 85 -4.45 -10.05 7.92
CA GLY A 85 -4.49 -9.37 6.62
C GLY A 85 -3.67 -8.09 6.58
N LEU A 86 -3.81 -7.23 7.58
CA LEU A 86 -3.01 -6.00 7.73
C LEU A 86 -1.52 -6.31 7.86
N ASN A 87 -1.15 -7.37 8.59
CA ASN A 87 0.24 -7.82 8.67
C ASN A 87 0.79 -8.23 7.30
N LEU A 88 0.03 -8.97 6.50
CA LEU A 88 0.43 -9.37 5.14
C LEU A 88 0.59 -8.16 4.21
N ILE A 89 -0.38 -7.23 4.23
CA ILE A 89 -0.32 -5.99 3.46
C ILE A 89 0.94 -5.20 3.84
N GLN A 90 1.18 -5.02 5.13
CA GLN A 90 2.36 -4.31 5.64
C GLN A 90 3.67 -4.99 5.25
N ALA A 91 3.73 -6.32 5.31
CA ALA A 91 4.91 -7.10 4.92
C ALA A 91 5.21 -6.95 3.42
N HIS A 92 4.19 -7.04 2.56
CA HIS A 92 4.36 -6.85 1.12
C HIS A 92 4.73 -5.41 0.77
N LEU A 93 4.13 -4.41 1.41
CA LEU A 93 4.51 -3.00 1.22
C LEU A 93 5.98 -2.78 1.62
N THR A 94 6.39 -3.34 2.76
CA THR A 94 7.78 -3.29 3.22
C THR A 94 8.74 -3.92 2.21
N GLN A 95 8.39 -5.09 1.67
CA GLN A 95 9.17 -5.76 0.65
C GLN A 95 9.28 -4.91 -0.63
N ILE A 96 8.20 -4.28 -1.08
CA ILE A 96 8.20 -3.38 -2.25
C ILE A 96 9.13 -2.19 -2.02
N ILE A 97 9.08 -1.57 -0.84
CA ILE A 97 9.95 -0.44 -0.47
C ILE A 97 11.42 -0.87 -0.52
N GLN A 98 11.75 -2.02 0.05
CA GLN A 98 13.13 -2.53 0.04
C GLN A 98 13.62 -2.90 -1.36
N HIS A 99 12.76 -3.48 -2.20
CA HIS A 99 13.10 -3.73 -3.61
C HIS A 99 13.32 -2.42 -4.36
N THR A 100 12.49 -1.41 -4.09
CA THR A 100 12.65 -0.06 -4.65
C THR A 100 13.96 0.57 -4.20
N ALA A 101 14.34 0.45 -2.92
CA ALA A 101 15.62 0.91 -2.40
C ALA A 101 16.79 0.26 -3.14
N ARG A 102 16.73 -1.07 -3.34
CA ARG A 102 17.74 -1.83 -4.09
C ARG A 102 17.84 -1.36 -5.55
N HIS A 103 16.71 -1.15 -6.22
CA HIS A 103 16.68 -0.64 -7.59
C HIS A 103 17.15 0.81 -7.69
N ALA A 104 16.90 1.64 -6.67
CA ALA A 104 17.42 3.00 -6.60
C ALA A 104 18.95 3.00 -6.47
N ASP A 105 19.50 2.17 -5.58
CA ASP A 105 20.94 2.00 -5.37
C ASP A 105 21.64 1.51 -6.65
N ASN A 106 21.05 0.51 -7.30
CA ASN A 106 21.51 -0.02 -8.59
C ASN A 106 21.23 0.91 -9.78
N ARG A 107 20.60 2.08 -9.55
CA ARG A 107 20.18 3.05 -10.59
C ARG A 107 19.39 2.41 -11.74
N SER A 108 18.59 1.38 -11.43
CA SER A 108 17.84 0.61 -12.43
C SER A 108 16.63 1.36 -12.98
N PHE A 109 16.09 2.34 -12.24
CA PHE A 109 15.01 3.18 -12.73
C PHE A 109 15.51 4.17 -13.79
N ARG A 110 14.74 4.33 -14.86
CA ARG A 110 15.03 5.30 -15.93
C ARG A 110 15.13 6.70 -15.33
N GLY A 111 16.23 7.41 -15.64
CA GLY A 111 16.50 8.75 -15.13
C GLY A 111 17.50 8.79 -13.97
N LEU A 112 17.55 7.75 -13.11
CA LEU A 112 18.48 7.73 -11.97
C LEU A 112 19.95 7.70 -12.40
N ALA A 113 20.27 7.12 -13.55
CA ALA A 113 21.63 7.10 -14.09
C ALA A 113 22.24 8.51 -14.27
N ARG A 114 21.40 9.53 -14.53
CA ARG A 114 21.83 10.92 -14.75
C ARG A 114 21.79 11.77 -13.49
N MET A 115 21.27 11.23 -12.39
CA MET A 115 21.16 11.98 -11.13
C MET A 115 22.50 12.03 -10.38
N PRO A 116 22.75 13.11 -9.62
CA PRO A 116 23.91 13.20 -8.75
C PRO A 116 23.97 12.01 -7.78
N ALA A 117 25.18 11.49 -7.54
CA ALA A 117 25.37 10.35 -6.64
C ALA A 117 24.86 10.62 -5.22
N THR A 118 25.04 11.85 -4.72
CA THR A 118 24.54 12.28 -3.41
C THR A 118 23.02 12.22 -3.32
N THR A 119 22.30 12.56 -4.41
CA THR A 119 20.83 12.47 -4.45
C THR A 119 20.36 11.02 -4.45
N VAL A 120 20.98 10.16 -5.26
CA VAL A 120 20.64 8.72 -5.28
C VAL A 120 20.92 8.08 -3.92
N GLN A 121 22.04 8.41 -3.29
CA GLN A 121 22.40 7.92 -1.96
C GLN A 121 21.37 8.36 -0.90
N ALA A 122 20.96 9.63 -0.92
CA ALA A 122 19.95 10.14 0.00
C ALA A 122 18.59 9.43 -0.20
N LEU A 123 18.18 9.22 -1.45
CA LEU A 123 16.96 8.49 -1.79
C LEU A 123 17.01 7.04 -1.28
N THR A 124 18.08 6.30 -1.60
CA THR A 124 18.28 4.93 -1.14
C THR A 124 18.25 4.85 0.38
N ALA A 125 18.93 5.78 1.08
CA ALA A 125 18.94 5.80 2.54
C ALA A 125 17.52 5.99 3.12
N ARG A 126 16.73 6.91 2.56
CA ARG A 126 15.35 7.14 3.02
C ARG A 126 14.45 5.93 2.78
N LEU A 127 14.57 5.28 1.62
CA LEU A 127 13.80 4.07 1.30
C LEU A 127 14.22 2.89 2.20
N THR A 128 15.51 2.73 2.46
CA THR A 128 16.00 1.70 3.39
C THR A 128 15.49 1.93 4.81
N THR A 129 15.52 3.18 5.30
CA THR A 129 14.93 3.52 6.60
C THR A 129 13.43 3.23 6.63
N ALA A 130 12.68 3.62 5.59
CA ALA A 130 11.26 3.32 5.50
C ALA A 130 10.99 1.81 5.52
N GLY A 131 11.82 1.01 4.83
CA GLY A 131 11.76 -0.44 4.88
C GLY A 131 11.99 -0.99 6.29
N ALA A 132 13.00 -0.52 7.01
CA ALA A 132 13.27 -0.96 8.38
C ALA A 132 12.12 -0.61 9.36
N VAL A 133 11.53 0.58 9.21
CA VAL A 133 10.33 0.96 9.98
C VAL A 133 9.15 0.06 9.62
N GLY A 134 9.01 -0.28 8.33
CA GLY A 134 7.98 -1.19 7.85
C GLY A 134 8.08 -2.60 8.47
N GLU A 135 9.31 -3.12 8.62
CA GLU A 135 9.57 -4.40 9.30
C GLU A 135 9.16 -4.37 10.77
N ALA A 136 9.48 -3.28 11.48
CA ALA A 136 9.08 -3.10 12.88
C ALA A 136 7.55 -3.08 13.03
N LEU A 137 6.85 -2.35 12.15
CA LEU A 137 5.38 -2.32 12.11
C LEU A 137 4.78 -3.70 11.83
N ALA A 138 5.32 -4.44 10.87
CA ALA A 138 4.90 -5.81 10.60
C ALA A 138 5.10 -6.70 11.84
N GLY A 139 6.20 -6.54 12.57
CA GLY A 139 6.44 -7.21 13.85
C GLY A 139 5.34 -6.95 14.87
N HIS A 140 4.99 -5.68 15.09
CA HIS A 140 3.92 -5.31 16.03
C HIS A 140 2.55 -5.88 15.65
N LEU A 141 2.20 -5.89 14.36
CA LEU A 141 0.95 -6.50 13.89
C LEU A 141 0.92 -8.01 14.11
N LYS A 142 2.05 -8.69 13.90
CA LYS A 142 2.20 -10.12 14.19
C LYS A 142 2.03 -10.42 15.68
N ASP A 143 2.62 -9.60 16.55
CA ASP A 143 2.51 -9.76 17.99
C ASP A 143 1.06 -9.54 18.45
N ALA A 144 0.39 -8.49 17.95
CA ALA A 144 -1.03 -8.24 18.23
C ALA A 144 -1.92 -9.41 17.81
N HIS A 145 -1.73 -9.95 16.60
CA HIS A 145 -2.42 -11.14 16.14
C HIS A 145 -2.15 -12.36 17.05
N THR A 146 -0.91 -12.52 17.52
CA THR A 146 -0.53 -13.63 18.41
C THR A 146 -1.23 -13.52 19.76
N VAL A 147 -1.27 -12.33 20.37
CA VAL A 147 -1.98 -12.08 21.63
C VAL A 147 -3.47 -12.43 21.50
N LEU A 148 -4.10 -12.02 20.40
CA LEU A 148 -5.51 -12.30 20.17
C LEU A 148 -5.77 -13.82 20.00
N ARG A 149 -4.89 -14.53 19.28
CA ARG A 149 -5.00 -15.98 19.10
C ARG A 149 -4.81 -16.75 20.41
N THR A 150 -3.91 -16.32 21.30
CA THR A 150 -3.67 -17.01 22.58
C THR A 150 -4.76 -16.75 23.61
N THR A 151 -5.56 -15.69 23.44
CA THR A 151 -6.66 -15.34 24.35
C THR A 151 -8.02 -15.87 23.90
N THR A 152 -8.12 -16.36 22.66
CA THR A 152 -9.36 -16.88 22.04
C THR A 152 -9.33 -18.39 21.77
N ALA A 153 -8.19 -19.06 22.04
CA ALA A 153 -8.02 -20.51 21.98
C ALA A 153 -8.41 -21.18 23.30
#